data_AF-A0A2I0J620-F1
#
_entry.id   AF-A0A2I0J620-F1
#
_cell.length_a   1.000
_cell.length_b   1.000
_cell.length_c   1.000
_cell.angle_alpha   90.00
_cell.angle_beta   90.00
_cell.angle_gamma   90.00
#
_symmetry.space_group_name_H-M   'P 1'
#
loop_
_entity.id
_entity.type
_entity.pdbx_description
1 polymer ?
#
loop_
_entity_poly.entity_id
_entity_poly.type
_entity_poly.pdbx_seq_one_letter_code
_entity_poly.pdbx_strand_id
1 'polypeptide(L)'
;MELLSKLVSRQIWKMPKLYVGFLKCVAQTQPHSFRVLLQLPPPQLESSLNKYAHLRGPLAAFASQPSVRASLPRPTLSVLGIATEPNSQQPHHSSALPPETSSSVRGATMT
;
A
#
# COMPACT_ATOMS: atom_id res chain seq x y z
N MET A 1 11.98 20.20 -8.17
CA MET A 1 11.07 19.32 -8.95
C MET A 1 9.60 19.75 -8.88
N GLU A 2 9.31 21.04 -8.69
CA GLU A 2 7.92 21.50 -8.48
C GLU A 2 7.08 21.49 -9.76
N LEU A 3 7.71 21.61 -10.93
CA LEU A 3 6.97 21.65 -12.20
C LEU A 3 6.18 20.35 -12.43
N LEU A 4 6.81 19.19 -12.26
CA LEU A 4 6.15 17.89 -12.42
C LEU A 4 5.00 17.73 -11.41
N SER A 5 5.22 18.14 -10.15
CA SER A 5 4.16 18.12 -9.12
C SER A 5 3.00 19.07 -9.46
N LYS A 6 3.29 20.26 -9.98
CA LYS A 6 2.27 21.20 -10.49
C LYS A 6 1.49 20.61 -11.67
N LEU A 7 2.15 19.86 -12.57
CA LEU A 7 1.46 19.15 -13.65
C LEU A 7 0.51 18.07 -13.13
N VAL A 8 0.89 17.34 -12.07
CA VAL A 8 0.02 16.39 -11.38
C VAL A 8 -1.21 17.11 -10.79
N SER A 9 -1.02 18.22 -10.09
CA SER A 9 -2.14 19.04 -9.56
C SER A 9 -3.06 19.58 -10.66
N ARG A 10 -2.53 19.83 -11.86
CA ARG A 10 -3.30 20.26 -13.04
C ARG A 10 -3.91 19.10 -13.84
N GLN A 11 -3.86 17.87 -13.32
CA GLN A 11 -4.42 16.68 -13.95
C GLN A 11 -3.85 16.44 -15.36
N ILE A 12 -2.51 16.43 -15.49
CA ILE A 12 -1.80 16.21 -16.76
C ILE A 12 -2.30 14.99 -17.56
N TRP A 13 -2.84 13.97 -16.89
CA TRP A 13 -3.44 12.77 -17.47
C TRP A 13 -4.69 13.03 -18.31
N LYS A 14 -5.36 14.18 -18.18
CA LYS A 14 -6.47 14.58 -19.06
C LYS A 14 -6.03 14.89 -20.49
N MET A 15 -4.73 15.17 -20.69
CA MET A 15 -4.17 15.54 -21.99
C MET A 15 -3.18 14.47 -22.44
N PRO A 16 -3.59 13.49 -23.26
CA PRO A 16 -2.75 12.34 -23.60
C PRO A 16 -1.43 12.73 -24.27
N LYS A 17 -1.42 13.80 -25.09
CA LYS A 17 -0.21 14.31 -25.75
C LYS A 17 0.86 14.76 -24.75
N LEU A 18 0.46 15.48 -23.71
CA LEU A 18 1.38 15.96 -22.67
C LEU A 18 1.73 14.85 -21.67
N TYR A 19 0.79 13.95 -21.40
CA TYR A 19 0.98 12.85 -20.46
C TYR A 19 2.09 11.89 -20.88
N VAL A 20 2.21 11.59 -22.17
CA VAL A 20 3.33 10.78 -22.69
C VAL A 20 4.67 11.47 -22.45
N GLY A 21 4.76 12.77 -22.70
CA GLY A 21 5.97 13.56 -22.43
C GLY A 21 6.32 13.62 -20.94
N PHE A 22 5.30 13.79 -20.09
CA PHE A 22 5.44 13.72 -18.64
C PHE A 22 6.01 12.37 -18.19
N LEU A 23 5.46 11.26 -18.67
CA LEU A 23 5.95 9.92 -18.31
C LEU A 23 7.40 9.69 -18.77
N LYS A 24 7.78 10.15 -19.96
CA LYS A 24 9.18 10.10 -20.42
C LYS A 24 10.11 10.89 -19.50
N CYS A 25 9.70 12.10 -19.11
CA CYS A 25 10.49 12.95 -18.22
C CYS A 25 10.63 12.33 -16.82
N VAL A 26 9.54 11.78 -16.29
CA VAL A 26 9.55 11.04 -15.01
C VAL A 26 10.49 9.84 -15.10
N ALA A 27 10.43 9.04 -16.17
CA ALA A 27 11.32 7.89 -16.36
C ALA A 27 12.80 8.29 -16.45
N GLN A 28 13.10 9.45 -17.04
CA GLN A 28 14.47 9.92 -17.23
C GLN A 28 15.06 10.59 -15.99
N THR A 29 14.23 11.22 -15.15
CA THR A 29 14.67 11.96 -13.95
C THR A 29 14.60 11.14 -12.66
N GLN A 30 14.64 9.81 -12.80
CA GLN A 30 14.71 8.90 -11.67
C GLN A 30 16.03 9.04 -10.90
N PRO A 31 16.03 8.86 -9.57
CA PRO A 31 14.91 8.44 -8.70
C PRO A 31 14.06 9.59 -8.12
N HIS A 32 14.44 10.84 -8.37
CA HIS A 32 13.83 12.01 -7.73
C HIS A 32 12.35 12.18 -8.12
N SER A 33 11.96 11.74 -9.32
CA SER A 33 10.62 11.86 -9.88
C SER A 33 9.63 10.80 -9.35
N PHE A 34 10.10 9.74 -8.67
CA PHE A 34 9.22 8.74 -8.05
C PHE A 34 8.23 9.35 -7.06
N ARG A 35 8.66 10.37 -6.31
CA ARG A 35 7.80 11.14 -5.40
C ARG A 35 6.61 11.77 -6.13
N VAL A 36 6.82 12.28 -7.34
CA VAL A 36 5.76 12.87 -8.15
C VAL A 36 4.86 11.79 -8.77
N LEU A 37 5.44 10.66 -9.19
CA LEU A 37 4.66 9.54 -9.71
C LEU A 37 3.72 8.95 -8.64
N LEU A 38 4.18 8.86 -7.38
CA LEU A 38 3.38 8.44 -6.23
C LEU A 38 2.27 9.43 -5.85
N GLN A 39 2.37 10.69 -6.28
CA GLN A 39 1.33 11.71 -6.08
C GLN A 39 0.16 11.54 -7.08
N LEU A 40 0.32 10.71 -8.13
CA LEU A 40 -0.75 10.42 -9.07
C LEU A 40 -1.88 9.63 -8.40
N PRO A 41 -3.13 9.79 -8.87
CA PRO A 41 -4.24 8.93 -8.46
C PRO A 41 -3.94 7.45 -8.77
N PRO A 42 -4.44 6.49 -7.96
CA PRO A 42 -4.23 5.06 -8.18
C PRO A 42 -4.52 4.56 -9.62
N PRO A 43 -5.64 4.93 -10.27
CA PRO A 43 -5.90 4.46 -11.64
C PRO A 43 -4.89 4.98 -12.67
N GLN A 44 -4.31 6.16 -12.41
CA GLN A 44 -3.37 6.82 -13.32
C GLN A 44 -1.97 6.25 -13.10
N LEU A 45 -1.64 5.96 -11.85
CA LEU A 45 -0.42 5.26 -11.50
C LEU A 45 -0.37 3.87 -12.14
N GLU A 46 -1.45 3.10 -12.03
CA GLU A 46 -1.55 1.79 -12.67
C GLU A 46 -1.40 1.88 -14.20
N SER A 47 -2.08 2.83 -14.84
CA SER A 47 -1.94 3.09 -16.28
C SER A 47 -0.51 3.49 -16.68
N SER A 48 0.17 4.28 -15.84
CA SER A 48 1.57 4.67 -16.03
C SER A 48 2.48 3.45 -15.99
N LEU A 49 2.28 2.59 -14.98
CA LEU A 49 3.05 1.37 -14.77
C LEU A 49 2.80 0.33 -15.86
N ASN A 50 1.60 0.30 -16.44
CA ASN A 50 1.29 -0.57 -17.58
C ASN A 50 2.08 -0.16 -18.83
N LYS A 51 2.23 1.16 -19.09
CA LYS A 51 3.07 1.66 -20.19
C LYS A 51 4.58 1.53 -19.90
N TYR A 52 4.99 1.76 -18.65
CA TYR A 52 6.37 1.79 -18.22
C TYR A 52 6.64 0.72 -17.17
N ALA A 53 6.47 -0.56 -17.56
CA ALA A 53 6.61 -1.70 -16.65
C ALA A 53 8.01 -1.77 -15.99
N HIS A 54 9.05 -1.30 -16.68
CA HIS A 54 10.42 -1.21 -16.14
C HIS A 54 10.54 -0.28 -14.92
N LEU A 55 9.60 0.67 -14.73
CA LEU A 55 9.58 1.54 -13.56
C LEU A 55 8.94 0.86 -12.35
N ARG A 56 8.17 -0.23 -12.51
CA ARG A 56 7.52 -0.90 -11.36
C ARG A 56 8.54 -1.38 -10.34
N GLY A 57 9.60 -2.06 -10.78
CA GLY A 57 10.66 -2.55 -9.90
C GLY A 57 11.27 -1.46 -9.01
N PRO A 58 11.87 -0.40 -9.59
CA PRO A 58 12.50 0.65 -8.80
C PRO A 58 11.48 1.50 -8.03
N LEU A 59 10.26 1.70 -8.54
CA LEU A 59 9.20 2.38 -7.80
C LEU A 59 8.75 1.57 -6.57
N ALA A 60 8.60 0.26 -6.71
CA ALA A 60 8.26 -0.63 -5.60
C ALA A 60 9.35 -0.64 -4.53
N ALA A 61 10.62 -0.71 -4.94
CA ALA A 61 11.76 -0.59 -4.02
C ALA A 61 11.75 0.76 -3.28
N PHE A 62 11.47 1.87 -3.98
CA PHE A 62 11.38 3.19 -3.37
C PHE A 62 10.21 3.29 -2.38
N ALA A 63 9.02 2.81 -2.75
CA ALA A 63 7.84 2.86 -1.88
C ALA A 63 7.89 1.84 -0.73
N SER A 64 8.74 0.82 -0.81
CA SER A 64 9.00 -0.11 0.28
C SER A 64 9.82 0.53 1.42
N GLN A 65 10.44 1.69 1.19
CA GLN A 65 11.16 2.39 2.25
C GLN A 65 10.17 2.86 3.33
N PRO A 66 10.47 2.64 4.63
CA PRO A 66 9.53 2.89 5.73
C PRO A 66 9.03 4.35 5.76
N SER A 67 9.90 5.32 5.52
CA SER A 67 9.56 6.75 5.46
C SER A 67 8.62 7.11 4.30
N VAL A 68 8.68 6.36 3.20
CA VAL A 68 7.81 6.56 2.04
C VAL A 68 6.48 5.84 2.30
N ARG A 69 6.55 4.56 2.67
CA ARG A 69 5.42 3.69 2.96
C ARG A 69 4.47 4.29 3.99
N ALA A 70 4.99 4.88 5.07
CA ALA A 70 4.19 5.51 6.12
C ALA A 70 3.37 6.71 5.63
N SER A 71 3.80 7.35 4.54
CA SER A 71 3.14 8.52 3.96
C SER A 71 2.16 8.16 2.83
N LEU A 72 2.13 6.91 2.36
CA LEU A 72 1.36 6.52 1.19
C LEU A 72 -0.02 5.93 1.55
N PRO A 73 -1.07 6.30 0.80
CA PRO A 73 -2.39 5.70 1.00
C PRO A 73 -2.43 4.23 0.53
N ARG A 74 -3.25 3.42 1.21
CA ARG A 74 -3.46 1.98 0.95
C ARG A 74 -3.65 1.60 -0.53
N PRO A 75 -4.50 2.27 -1.34
CA PRO A 75 -4.67 1.92 -2.75
C PRO A 75 -3.39 2.08 -3.57
N THR A 76 -2.55 3.06 -3.25
CA THR A 76 -1.23 3.23 -3.89
C THR A 76 -0.33 2.05 -3.55
N LEU A 77 -0.27 1.62 -2.28
CA LEU A 77 0.51 0.43 -1.88
C LEU A 77 0.01 -0.86 -2.55
N SER A 78 -1.31 -0.99 -2.77
CA SER A 78 -1.90 -2.13 -3.47
C SER A 78 -1.51 -2.18 -4.94
N VAL A 79 -1.55 -1.04 -5.66
CA VAL A 79 -1.09 -0.95 -7.06
C VAL A 79 0.39 -1.32 -7.21
N LEU A 80 1.22 -0.96 -6.24
CA LEU A 80 2.64 -1.31 -6.25
C LEU A 80 2.92 -2.75 -5.77
N GLY A 81 1.91 -3.49 -5.30
CA GLY A 81 2.07 -4.84 -4.76
C GLY A 81 2.81 -4.87 -3.41
N ILE A 82 2.90 -3.73 -2.71
CA ILE A 82 3.56 -3.61 -1.41
C ILE A 82 2.54 -3.58 -0.27
N ALA A 83 1.26 -3.83 -0.54
CA ALA A 83 0.25 -3.93 0.50
C ALA A 83 0.76 -4.91 1.55
N THR A 84 1.16 -4.37 2.70
CA THR A 84 1.36 -5.16 3.91
C THR A 84 -0.07 -5.43 4.26
N GLU A 85 -0.48 -6.68 4.11
CA GLU A 85 -1.52 -7.28 4.93
C GLU A 85 -1.52 -6.52 6.25
N PRO A 86 -2.53 -5.68 6.57
CA PRO A 86 -2.80 -5.45 7.96
C PRO A 86 -3.10 -6.85 8.45
N ASN A 87 -2.06 -7.47 9.03
CA ASN A 87 -2.16 -8.62 9.88
C ASN A 87 -3.46 -8.43 10.62
N SER A 88 -4.45 -9.25 10.27
CA SER A 88 -5.70 -9.31 11.00
C SER A 88 -5.38 -10.01 12.32
N GLN A 89 -4.51 -9.38 13.12
CA GLN A 89 -4.62 -9.37 14.56
C GLN A 89 -5.96 -8.72 14.84
N GLN A 90 -6.99 -9.55 14.81
CA GLN A 90 -8.20 -9.38 15.57
C GLN A 90 -7.78 -9.22 17.04
N PRO A 91 -7.88 -8.03 17.65
CA PRO A 91 -7.84 -7.93 19.09
C PRO A 91 -9.23 -8.33 19.57
N HIS A 92 -9.29 -9.48 20.26
CA HIS A 92 -10.15 -9.85 21.39
C HIS A 92 -11.34 -8.95 21.69
N HIS A 93 -12.54 -9.52 21.92
CA HIS A 93 -13.64 -9.18 22.87
C HIS A 93 -14.91 -9.85 22.26
N SER A 94 -15.68 -10.80 22.82
CA SER A 94 -15.84 -11.42 24.14
C SER A 94 -16.72 -12.68 24.00
N SER A 95 -16.79 -13.48 25.08
CA SER A 95 -17.67 -14.64 25.37
C SER A 95 -17.07 -16.00 24.98
N ALA A 96 -16.84 -16.96 25.86
CA ALA A 96 -17.33 -17.19 27.21
C ALA A 96 -16.35 -18.08 28.01
N LEU A 97 -16.52 -18.03 29.34
CA LEU A 97 -15.91 -18.79 30.44
C LEU A 97 -15.26 -20.16 30.11
N PRO A 98 -14.17 -20.54 30.81
CA PRO A 98 -13.73 -21.93 30.84
C PRO A 98 -14.61 -22.72 31.84
N PRO A 99 -15.16 -23.89 31.47
CA PRO A 99 -15.38 -24.92 32.47
C PRO A 99 -14.07 -25.70 32.59
N GLU A 100 -13.51 -25.63 33.79
CA GLU A 100 -12.31 -26.35 34.18
C GLU A 100 -12.48 -27.85 33.97
N THR A 101 -11.37 -28.43 33.50
CA THR A 101 -11.11 -29.86 33.35
C THR A 101 -11.42 -30.65 34.62
N SER A 102 -11.96 -31.85 34.42
CA SER A 102 -11.64 -33.06 35.18
C SER A 102 -11.99 -33.09 36.67
N SER A 103 -12.94 -33.95 37.05
CA SER A 103 -12.55 -35.25 37.64
C SER A 103 -13.78 -36.05 38.08
N SER A 104 -13.85 -37.26 37.55
CA SER A 104 -14.65 -38.36 38.08
C SER A 104 -14.06 -38.84 39.41
N VAL A 105 -14.81 -38.71 40.51
CA VAL A 105 -14.73 -39.68 41.61
C VAL A 105 -16.09 -39.81 42.30
N ARG A 106 -16.49 -41.07 42.46
CA ARG A 106 -17.74 -41.52 43.06
C ARG A 106 -17.48 -41.86 44.53
N GLY A 107 -18.44 -41.54 45.41
CA GLY A 107 -18.63 -42.11 46.77
C GLY A 107 -17.62 -41.60 47.83
N ALA A 108 -17.92 -41.54 49.13
CA ALA A 108 -19.08 -41.82 49.99
C ALA A 108 -18.77 -41.13 51.36
N THR A 109 -19.75 -40.64 52.13
CA THR A 109 -20.16 -41.10 53.50
C THR A 109 -19.03 -41.12 54.58
N MET A 110 -19.09 -40.68 55.84
CA MET A 110 -20.13 -40.32 56.82
C MET A 110 -19.56 -39.37 57.92
N THR A 111 -20.51 -38.84 58.68
CA THR A 111 -20.53 -38.40 60.09
C THR A 111 -19.44 -38.93 61.02
#